data_AF-A0A1U7CXT9-F1
#
_entry.id   AF-A0A1U7CXT9-F1
#
_cell.length_a   1.000
_cell.length_b   1.000
_cell.length_c   1.000
_cell.angle_alpha   90.00
_cell.angle_beta   90.00
_cell.angle_gamma   90.00
#
_symmetry.space_group_name_H-M   'P 1'
#
loop_
_entity.id
_entity.type
_entity.pdbx_description
1 polymer ?
#
loop_
_entity_poly.entity_id
_entity_poly.type
_entity_poly.pdbx_seq_one_letter_code
_entity_poly.pdbx_strand_id
1 'polypeptide(L)'
;MTTGKQFGATSSMERLLSTGTVVGLTDGELLDRYTNRRGEEAETAFAAMVDRHGPMVLGVCRGLLRNPHDADDAFQAAFLVLARKAGSLRSPDLVGPWLYGVAHRAARQIMTRNQRRKKHEESAAADAGRTVAAGGREAETAAPEDVEALHDEIGRLPEKYRTAVVLCDLQGLTHEEAARRLGRPVGTISARVSRARARLKGRLSRRGVPLSVFIPAATRVAVPAPLARSTILIATAGTVPPSIAAVSQGVVTSMLLTKLKTATLILFSTAIAAGGATLAARRGEPAPPIANQREAPDDAPAPAEPPEVPRETELITRSATNLRKIAQGIHAYVDAEKRFPPPAVLGADGSPLLSWRVAILPYIGEKALHAQFRLDEPWDGPHNKALLEKLPKVYAPVASSSSKAGATYYQAFHGKGAFFENPKGLPLGPDQNPYDAISDGTVNTLMVVEAGTTVPWTKPEDLKYTPGEPAPKLGGQFKDGFTAVTADGATRFVKRSIDPKILDAMITRNGGEIIDSAEMGEGITP
;
A
#
# COMPACT_ATOMS: atom_id res chain seq x y z
N MET A 1 -37.68 5.58 -55.98
CA MET A 1 -37.64 6.99 -55.57
C MET A 1 -38.33 7.10 -54.21
N THR A 2 -37.58 6.98 -53.11
CA THR A 2 -37.00 8.08 -52.30
C THR A 2 -37.89 8.42 -51.10
N THR A 3 -37.85 7.58 -50.07
CA THR A 3 -38.34 7.90 -48.71
C THR A 3 -37.29 7.42 -47.72
N GLY A 4 -36.30 8.28 -47.46
CA GLY A 4 -35.19 7.94 -46.57
C GLY A 4 -34.18 9.08 -46.50
N LYS A 5 -34.58 10.23 -45.95
CA LYS A 5 -33.63 11.33 -45.66
C LYS A 5 -34.10 12.39 -44.66
N GLN A 6 -35.05 12.09 -43.77
CA GLN A 6 -35.50 13.07 -42.76
C GLN A 6 -35.23 12.71 -41.29
N PHE A 7 -34.72 11.51 -40.98
CA PHE A 7 -34.42 11.11 -39.59
C PHE A 7 -32.98 11.40 -39.10
N GLY A 8 -32.12 11.95 -39.95
CA GLY A 8 -30.73 12.27 -39.58
C GLY A 8 -30.51 13.69 -39.07
N ALA A 9 -31.33 14.66 -39.49
CA ALA A 9 -31.11 16.06 -39.17
C ALA A 9 -31.56 16.42 -37.74
N THR A 10 -32.68 15.87 -37.26
CA THR A 10 -33.20 16.15 -35.91
C THR A 10 -32.31 15.59 -34.81
N SER A 11 -31.84 14.33 -34.92
CA SER A 11 -30.93 13.73 -33.91
C SER A 11 -29.52 14.35 -33.90
N SER A 12 -29.07 14.94 -35.02
CA SER A 12 -27.83 15.71 -35.07
C SER A 12 -27.99 17.13 -34.52
N MET A 13 -29.17 17.76 -34.70
CA MET A 13 -29.50 19.06 -34.10
C MET A 13 -29.76 18.95 -32.59
N GLU A 14 -30.46 17.92 -32.13
CA GLU A 14 -30.60 17.60 -30.70
C GLU A 14 -29.26 17.30 -30.06
N ARG A 15 -28.38 16.54 -30.73
CA ARG A 15 -27.00 16.37 -30.23
C ARG A 15 -26.22 17.67 -30.19
N LEU A 16 -26.32 18.55 -31.18
CA LEU A 16 -25.64 19.86 -31.16
C LEU A 16 -26.19 20.78 -30.05
N LEU A 17 -27.50 20.80 -29.85
CA LEU A 17 -28.17 21.58 -28.80
C LEU A 17 -27.89 21.00 -27.41
N SER A 18 -27.90 19.67 -27.25
CA SER A 18 -27.55 18.95 -26.03
C SER A 18 -26.05 19.03 -25.71
N THR A 19 -25.17 18.99 -26.71
CA THR A 19 -23.73 19.24 -26.54
C THR A 19 -23.49 20.65 -25.98
N GLY A 20 -24.25 21.65 -26.44
CA GLY A 20 -24.25 22.99 -25.85
C GLY A 20 -24.61 23.05 -24.36
N THR A 21 -25.35 22.07 -23.83
CA THR A 21 -25.74 22.02 -22.40
C THR A 21 -24.67 21.45 -21.47
N VAL A 22 -23.66 20.76 -22.01
CA VAL A 22 -22.58 20.13 -21.23
C VAL A 22 -21.21 20.79 -21.42
N VAL A 23 -21.06 21.67 -22.42
CA VAL A 23 -19.86 22.46 -22.64
C VAL A 23 -19.64 23.43 -21.47
N GLY A 24 -18.42 23.41 -20.92
CA GLY A 24 -18.02 24.25 -19.78
C GLY A 24 -18.30 23.65 -18.40
N LEU A 25 -19.05 22.55 -18.31
CA LEU A 25 -19.32 21.90 -17.03
C LEU A 25 -18.08 21.24 -16.43
N THR A 26 -17.95 21.30 -15.11
CA THR A 26 -16.92 20.58 -14.38
C THR A 26 -17.23 19.08 -14.34
N ASP A 27 -16.22 18.24 -14.06
CA ASP A 27 -16.48 16.80 -13.89
C ASP A 27 -17.47 16.53 -12.74
N GLY A 28 -17.51 17.37 -11.71
CA GLY A 28 -18.49 17.23 -10.64
C GLY A 28 -19.92 17.45 -11.10
N GLU A 29 -20.15 18.46 -11.94
CA GLU A 29 -21.46 18.74 -12.53
C GLU A 29 -21.90 17.67 -13.53
N LEU A 30 -20.97 17.13 -14.33
CA LEU A 30 -21.23 16.01 -15.23
C LEU A 30 -21.59 14.73 -14.46
N LEU A 31 -20.87 14.44 -13.37
CA LEU A 31 -21.18 13.32 -12.48
C LEU A 31 -22.55 13.48 -11.85
N ASP A 32 -22.87 14.68 -11.33
CA ASP A 32 -24.15 14.97 -10.70
C ASP A 32 -25.31 14.74 -11.67
N ARG A 33 -25.19 15.26 -12.91
CA ARG A 33 -26.16 15.04 -13.97
C ARG A 33 -26.31 13.56 -14.32
N TYR A 34 -25.20 12.82 -14.44
CA TYR A 34 -25.24 11.39 -14.70
C TYR A 34 -25.95 10.61 -13.56
N THR A 35 -25.73 10.99 -12.29
CA THR A 35 -26.34 10.28 -11.15
C THR A 35 -27.80 10.63 -10.91
N ASN A 36 -28.19 11.89 -11.16
CA ASN A 36 -29.51 12.42 -10.79
C ASN A 36 -30.50 12.52 -11.96
N ARG A 37 -30.03 12.41 -13.20
CA ARG A 37 -30.89 12.43 -14.41
C ARG A 37 -30.97 11.02 -15.02
N ARG A 38 -31.92 10.82 -15.94
CA ARG A 38 -32.14 9.53 -16.62
C ARG A 38 -32.24 9.74 -18.13
N GLY A 39 -32.05 8.66 -18.89
CA GLY A 39 -32.17 8.69 -20.35
C GLY A 39 -31.07 9.51 -21.01
N GLU A 40 -31.44 10.27 -22.05
CA GLU A 40 -30.51 10.99 -22.92
C GLU A 40 -29.62 12.01 -22.21
N GLU A 41 -30.11 12.66 -21.13
CA GLU A 41 -29.32 13.61 -20.35
C GLU A 41 -28.16 12.94 -19.60
N ALA A 42 -28.42 11.77 -19.01
CA ALA A 42 -27.40 10.99 -18.32
C ALA A 42 -26.39 10.41 -19.32
N GLU A 43 -26.88 9.96 -20.48
CA GLU A 43 -26.03 9.49 -21.58
C GLU A 43 -25.12 10.61 -22.11
N THR A 44 -25.66 11.82 -22.32
CA THR A 44 -24.90 12.99 -22.79
C THR A 44 -23.85 13.40 -21.77
N ALA A 45 -24.20 13.45 -20.47
CA ALA A 45 -23.25 13.77 -19.41
C ALA A 45 -22.12 12.73 -19.31
N PHE A 46 -22.45 11.44 -19.46
CA PHE A 46 -21.46 10.38 -19.48
C PHE A 46 -20.58 10.40 -20.73
N ALA A 47 -21.16 10.64 -21.90
CA ALA A 47 -20.44 10.82 -23.15
C ALA A 47 -19.42 11.96 -23.05
N ALA A 48 -19.80 13.10 -22.46
CA ALA A 48 -18.88 14.21 -22.22
C ALA A 48 -17.71 13.83 -21.30
N MET A 49 -17.92 12.97 -20.30
CA MET A 49 -16.84 12.44 -19.46
C MET A 49 -15.92 11.48 -20.24
N VAL A 50 -16.48 10.62 -21.09
CA VAL A 50 -15.71 9.72 -21.97
C VAL A 50 -14.88 10.52 -22.98
N ASP A 51 -15.45 11.54 -23.60
CA ASP A 51 -14.72 12.40 -24.55
C ASP A 51 -13.58 13.17 -23.87
N ARG A 52 -13.82 13.69 -22.66
CA ARG A 52 -12.84 14.47 -21.91
C ARG A 52 -11.68 13.63 -21.38
N HIS A 53 -11.96 12.47 -20.78
CA HIS A 53 -10.96 11.66 -20.06
C HIS A 53 -10.48 10.44 -20.84
N GLY A 54 -11.22 10.06 -21.89
CA GLY A 54 -10.95 8.88 -22.69
C GLY A 54 -9.56 8.84 -23.30
N PRO A 55 -9.03 9.93 -23.90
CA PRO A 55 -7.67 9.92 -24.44
C PRO A 55 -6.60 9.54 -23.41
N MET A 56 -6.71 10.04 -22.18
CA MET A 56 -5.79 9.70 -21.09
C MET A 56 -5.95 8.24 -20.65
N VAL A 57 -7.19 7.79 -20.43
CA VAL A 57 -7.48 6.41 -20.01
C VAL A 57 -7.00 5.40 -21.07
N LEU A 58 -7.28 5.66 -22.34
CA LEU A 58 -6.88 4.80 -23.44
C LEU A 58 -5.37 4.81 -23.64
N GLY A 59 -4.71 5.96 -23.47
CA GLY A 59 -3.26 6.07 -23.48
C GLY A 59 -2.60 5.20 -22.41
N VAL A 60 -3.11 5.22 -21.18
CA VAL A 60 -2.64 4.36 -20.08
C VAL A 60 -2.84 2.88 -20.41
N CYS A 61 -4.03 2.50 -20.87
CA CYS A 61 -4.35 1.11 -21.20
C CYS A 61 -3.48 0.56 -22.33
N ARG A 62 -3.32 1.32 -23.43
CA ARG A 62 -2.46 0.92 -24.57
C ARG A 62 -0.97 0.97 -24.24
N GLY A 63 -0.56 1.84 -23.32
CA GLY A 63 0.82 1.88 -22.84
C GLY A 63 1.21 0.63 -22.03
N LEU A 64 0.25 0.04 -21.30
CA LEU A 64 0.48 -1.14 -20.46
C LEU A 64 0.14 -2.47 -21.13
N LEU A 65 -0.79 -2.47 -22.09
CA LEU A 65 -1.31 -3.67 -22.72
C LEU A 65 -0.94 -3.69 -24.20
N ARG A 66 -0.15 -4.70 -24.60
CA ARG A 66 0.29 -4.91 -25.98
C ARG A 66 -0.86 -5.31 -26.93
N ASN A 67 -1.89 -5.98 -26.40
CA ASN A 67 -3.05 -6.42 -27.17
C ASN A 67 -4.12 -5.30 -27.20
N PRO A 68 -4.52 -4.80 -28.38
CA PRO A 68 -5.54 -3.76 -28.51
C PRO A 68 -6.88 -4.12 -27.85
N HIS A 69 -7.31 -5.38 -27.94
CA HIS A 69 -8.57 -5.82 -27.33
C HIS A 69 -8.52 -5.81 -25.80
N ASP A 70 -7.38 -6.20 -25.22
CA ASP A 70 -7.17 -6.12 -23.77
C ASP A 70 -7.17 -4.65 -23.31
N ALA A 71 -6.58 -3.75 -24.10
CA ALA A 71 -6.58 -2.32 -23.83
C ALA A 71 -8.00 -1.72 -23.89
N ASP A 72 -8.80 -2.12 -24.88
CA ASP A 72 -10.20 -1.71 -25.01
C ASP A 72 -11.06 -2.26 -23.84
N ASP A 73 -10.82 -3.50 -23.41
CA ASP A 73 -11.49 -4.10 -22.25
C ASP A 73 -11.14 -3.37 -20.94
N ALA A 74 -9.86 -3.01 -20.74
CA ALA A 74 -9.43 -2.22 -19.59
C ALA A 74 -10.03 -0.81 -19.60
N PHE A 75 -10.11 -0.18 -20.78
CA PHE A 75 -10.74 1.12 -20.98
C PHE A 75 -12.22 1.07 -20.61
N GLN A 76 -12.97 0.12 -21.17
CA GLN A 76 -14.39 -0.07 -20.92
C GLN A 76 -14.64 -0.42 -19.45
N ALA A 77 -13.80 -1.25 -18.83
CA ALA A 77 -13.89 -1.56 -17.41
C ALA A 77 -13.67 -0.34 -16.51
N ALA A 78 -12.74 0.56 -16.85
CA ALA A 78 -12.49 1.76 -16.07
C ALA A 78 -13.71 2.71 -16.04
N PHE A 79 -14.33 2.94 -17.20
CA PHE A 79 -15.54 3.74 -17.31
C PHE A 79 -16.78 3.04 -16.74
N LEU A 80 -16.88 1.72 -16.81
CA LEU A 80 -17.94 0.97 -16.12
C LEU A 80 -17.80 1.10 -14.59
N VAL A 81 -16.57 1.09 -14.05
CA VAL A 81 -16.34 1.32 -12.61
C VAL A 81 -16.70 2.76 -12.25
N LEU A 82 -16.43 3.75 -13.12
CA LEU A 82 -16.93 5.13 -12.94
C LEU A 82 -18.45 5.16 -12.86
N ALA A 83 -19.13 4.59 -13.85
CA ALA A 83 -20.57 4.52 -13.95
C ALA A 83 -21.23 3.94 -12.68
N ARG A 84 -20.63 2.86 -12.14
CA ARG A 84 -21.11 2.21 -10.91
C ARG A 84 -20.79 2.96 -9.62
N LYS A 85 -19.73 3.78 -9.60
CA LYS A 85 -19.25 4.48 -8.40
C LYS A 85 -19.50 5.98 -8.40
N ALA A 86 -20.08 6.54 -9.46
CA ALA A 86 -20.30 7.96 -9.67
C ALA A 86 -20.87 8.66 -8.42
N GLY A 87 -21.94 8.13 -7.83
CA GLY A 87 -22.57 8.69 -6.63
C GLY A 87 -21.81 8.53 -5.31
N SER A 88 -20.65 7.85 -5.31
CA SER A 88 -19.84 7.56 -4.11
C SER A 88 -18.45 8.21 -4.14
N LEU A 89 -18.19 9.05 -5.14
CA LEU A 89 -16.91 9.75 -5.29
C LEU A 89 -16.82 10.92 -4.30
N ARG A 90 -15.80 10.92 -3.45
CA ARG A 90 -15.58 11.98 -2.43
C ARG A 90 -15.16 13.33 -3.02
N SER A 91 -14.59 13.32 -4.22
CA SER A 91 -14.10 14.52 -4.90
C SER A 91 -14.51 14.47 -6.37
N PRO A 92 -15.75 14.89 -6.68
CA PRO A 92 -16.32 14.78 -8.02
C PRO A 92 -15.54 15.55 -9.09
N ASP A 93 -14.79 16.60 -8.71
CA ASP A 93 -13.92 17.33 -9.65
C ASP A 93 -12.56 16.66 -9.92
N LEU A 94 -12.25 15.53 -9.27
CA LEU A 94 -11.00 14.80 -9.46
C LEU A 94 -11.20 13.47 -10.20
N VAL A 95 -12.14 13.44 -11.14
CA VAL A 95 -12.42 12.26 -11.99
C VAL A 95 -11.19 11.83 -12.77
N GLY A 96 -10.42 12.74 -13.35
CA GLY A 96 -9.19 12.42 -14.10
C GLY A 96 -8.16 11.59 -13.30
N PRO A 97 -7.61 12.12 -12.20
CA PRO A 97 -6.70 11.38 -11.30
C PRO A 97 -7.28 10.07 -10.76
N TRP A 98 -8.59 10.04 -10.49
CA TRP A 98 -9.27 8.84 -10.05
C TRP A 98 -9.34 7.77 -11.15
N LEU A 99 -9.76 8.17 -12.36
CA LEU A 99 -9.83 7.31 -13.55
C LEU A 99 -8.47 6.77 -13.94
N TYR A 100 -7.41 7.59 -13.87
CA TYR A 100 -6.04 7.11 -14.05
C TYR A 100 -5.73 5.93 -13.13
N GLY A 101 -6.04 6.06 -11.83
CA GLY A 101 -5.80 4.99 -10.86
C GLY A 101 -6.65 3.75 -11.09
N VAL A 102 -7.87 3.90 -11.61
CA VAL A 102 -8.73 2.77 -11.99
C VAL A 102 -8.20 2.07 -13.24
N ALA A 103 -7.82 2.83 -14.26
CA ALA A 103 -7.26 2.34 -15.52
C ALA A 103 -5.94 1.58 -15.29
N HIS A 104 -5.02 2.13 -14.49
CA HIS A 104 -3.77 1.47 -14.12
C HIS A 104 -4.02 0.12 -13.42
N ARG A 105 -4.97 0.05 -12.48
CA ARG A 105 -5.35 -1.20 -11.81
C ARG A 105 -5.98 -2.20 -12.77
N ALA A 106 -6.89 -1.77 -13.64
CA ALA A 106 -7.54 -2.61 -14.65
C ALA A 106 -6.49 -3.23 -15.58
N ALA A 107 -5.58 -2.40 -16.10
CA ALA A 107 -4.49 -2.85 -16.96
C ALA A 107 -3.58 -3.85 -16.24
N ARG A 108 -3.12 -3.55 -15.02
CA ARG A 108 -2.30 -4.47 -14.21
C ARG A 108 -2.98 -5.80 -13.91
N GLN A 109 -4.30 -5.78 -13.67
CA GLN A 109 -5.07 -7.00 -13.45
C GLN A 109 -5.06 -7.88 -14.71
N ILE A 110 -5.27 -7.31 -15.90
CA ILE A 110 -5.21 -8.04 -17.16
C ILE A 110 -3.78 -8.53 -17.44
N MET A 111 -2.75 -7.71 -17.22
CA MET A 111 -1.35 -8.12 -17.35
C MET A 111 -1.03 -9.33 -16.47
N THR A 112 -1.42 -9.29 -15.20
CA THR A 112 -1.21 -10.40 -14.25
C THR A 112 -1.95 -11.66 -14.71
N ARG A 113 -3.18 -11.52 -15.23
CA ARG A 113 -3.96 -12.64 -15.78
C ARG A 113 -3.29 -13.23 -17.01
N ASN A 114 -2.81 -12.41 -17.94
CA ASN A 114 -2.13 -12.83 -19.16
C ASN A 114 -0.79 -13.52 -18.84
N GLN A 115 -0.02 -12.99 -17.89
CA GLN A 115 1.23 -13.63 -17.42
C GLN A 115 0.96 -15.01 -16.80
N ARG A 116 -0.08 -15.14 -15.97
CA ARG A 116 -0.49 -16.45 -15.42
C ARG A 116 -0.92 -17.43 -16.50
N ARG A 117 -1.70 -16.97 -17.48
CA ARG A 117 -2.13 -17.78 -18.62
C ARG A 117 -0.92 -18.25 -19.43
N LYS A 118 0.01 -17.34 -19.74
CA LYS A 118 1.25 -17.65 -20.45
C LYS A 118 2.10 -18.68 -19.71
N LYS A 119 2.30 -18.53 -18.40
CA LYS A 119 3.03 -19.52 -17.59
C LYS A 119 2.35 -20.89 -17.62
N HIS A 120 1.02 -20.94 -17.53
CA HIS A 120 0.27 -22.19 -17.60
C HIS A 120 0.32 -22.83 -18.99
N GLU A 121 0.29 -22.03 -20.06
CA GLU A 121 0.47 -22.47 -21.44
C GLU A 121 1.91 -22.95 -21.70
N GLU A 122 2.92 -22.25 -21.17
CA GLU A 122 4.35 -22.62 -21.25
C GLU A 122 4.63 -23.92 -20.46
N SER A 123 4.04 -24.10 -19.27
CA SER A 123 4.13 -25.37 -18.53
C SER A 123 3.42 -26.52 -19.27
N ALA A 124 2.24 -26.27 -19.86
CA ALA A 124 1.54 -27.27 -20.66
C ALA A 124 2.24 -27.58 -22.00
N ALA A 125 2.92 -26.60 -22.60
CA ALA A 125 3.69 -26.76 -23.83
C ALA A 125 5.06 -27.43 -23.59
N ALA A 126 5.67 -27.21 -22.42
CA ALA A 126 6.86 -27.93 -21.96
C ALA A 126 6.56 -29.42 -21.75
N ASP A 127 5.39 -29.76 -21.19
CA ASP A 127 4.89 -31.13 -21.11
C ASP A 127 4.55 -31.73 -22.50
N ALA A 128 4.25 -30.89 -23.51
CA ALA A 128 3.91 -31.30 -24.87
C ALA A 128 5.05 -31.19 -25.89
N GLY A 129 6.30 -30.95 -25.45
CA GLY A 129 7.52 -31.06 -26.27
C GLY A 129 7.60 -30.13 -27.48
N ARG A 130 7.03 -28.92 -27.43
CA ARG A 130 7.11 -27.96 -28.56
C ARG A 130 7.71 -26.62 -28.15
N THR A 131 8.92 -26.36 -28.61
CA THR A 131 9.56 -25.04 -28.60
C THR A 131 9.38 -24.35 -29.95
N VAL A 132 8.76 -23.16 -29.94
CA VAL A 132 8.79 -22.24 -31.07
C VAL A 132 9.49 -20.96 -30.62
N ALA A 133 10.62 -20.66 -31.26
CA ALA A 133 11.34 -19.41 -31.09
C ALA A 133 10.69 -18.32 -31.95
N ALA A 134 10.58 -17.11 -31.40
CA ALA A 134 10.33 -15.92 -32.18
C ALA A 134 11.16 -14.75 -31.62
N GLY A 135 12.18 -14.37 -32.38
CA GLY A 135 12.85 -13.08 -32.26
C GLY A 135 12.22 -12.05 -33.21
N GLY A 136 12.56 -10.79 -33.01
CA GLY A 136 12.20 -9.68 -33.91
C GLY A 136 12.07 -8.37 -33.15
N ARG A 137 13.14 -7.56 -33.18
CA ARG A 137 13.21 -6.22 -32.62
C ARG A 137 13.22 -5.23 -33.78
N GLU A 138 12.24 -4.34 -33.86
CA GLU A 138 12.30 -3.13 -34.70
C GLU A 138 11.57 -1.91 -34.08
N ALA A 139 12.23 -0.76 -34.30
CA ALA A 139 11.79 0.65 -34.36
C ALA A 139 11.34 1.45 -33.10
N GLU A 140 12.26 2.33 -32.67
CA GLU A 140 12.13 3.75 -32.24
C GLU A 140 10.75 4.27 -31.76
N THR A 141 10.20 3.57 -30.78
CA THR A 141 9.20 4.08 -29.82
C THR A 141 9.68 3.61 -28.44
N ALA A 142 9.33 4.30 -27.35
CA ALA A 142 9.61 3.82 -25.99
C ALA A 142 9.27 2.32 -25.89
N ALA A 143 10.19 1.48 -25.40
CA ALA A 143 9.91 0.05 -25.34
C ALA A 143 8.64 -0.17 -24.48
N PRO A 144 7.77 -1.14 -24.79
CA PRO A 144 6.57 -1.38 -23.98
C PRO A 144 6.87 -1.57 -22.48
N GLU A 145 8.07 -2.08 -22.16
CA GLU A 145 8.59 -2.23 -20.80
C GLU A 145 8.95 -0.90 -20.13
N ASP A 146 9.39 0.09 -20.90
CA ASP A 146 9.67 1.45 -20.41
C ASP A 146 8.38 2.19 -20.02
N VAL A 147 7.33 2.03 -20.84
CA VAL A 147 6.01 2.63 -20.59
C VAL A 147 5.33 1.98 -19.38
N GLU A 148 5.48 0.66 -19.24
CA GLU A 148 5.06 -0.05 -18.02
C GLU A 148 5.77 0.47 -16.79
N ALA A 149 7.10 0.59 -16.84
CA ALA A 149 7.91 1.10 -15.74
C ALA A 149 7.51 2.55 -15.37
N LEU A 150 7.22 3.40 -16.36
CA LEU A 150 6.71 4.76 -16.12
C LEU A 150 5.40 4.76 -15.33
N HIS A 151 4.40 4.02 -15.79
CA HIS A 151 3.08 4.00 -15.14
C HIS A 151 3.11 3.38 -13.74
N ASP A 152 3.94 2.35 -13.53
CA ASP A 152 4.19 1.80 -12.20
C ASP A 152 4.80 2.83 -11.26
N GLU A 153 5.78 3.60 -11.73
CA GLU A 153 6.40 4.64 -10.91
C GLU A 153 5.47 5.82 -10.63
N ILE A 154 4.65 6.22 -11.60
CA ILE A 154 3.58 7.21 -11.38
C ILE A 154 2.59 6.67 -10.34
N GLY A 155 2.21 5.38 -10.42
CA GLY A 155 1.33 4.72 -9.46
C GLY A 155 1.86 4.72 -8.03
N ARG A 156 3.20 4.64 -7.86
CA ARG A 156 3.91 4.68 -6.58
C ARG A 156 4.15 6.09 -6.03
N LEU A 157 3.79 7.14 -6.77
CA LEU A 157 3.92 8.50 -6.25
C LEU A 157 2.87 8.76 -5.16
N PRO A 158 3.24 9.50 -4.09
CA PRO A 158 2.26 10.00 -3.14
C PRO A 158 1.15 10.76 -3.86
N GLU A 159 -0.08 10.66 -3.35
CA GLU A 159 -1.29 11.13 -4.03
C GLU A 159 -1.21 12.60 -4.50
N LYS A 160 -0.64 13.49 -3.69
CA LYS A 160 -0.45 14.90 -4.04
C LYS A 160 0.44 15.14 -5.27
N TYR A 161 1.42 14.26 -5.51
CA TYR A 161 2.34 14.34 -6.65
C TYR A 161 1.76 13.62 -7.87
N ARG A 162 1.20 12.43 -7.65
CA ARG A 162 0.49 11.67 -8.69
C ARG A 162 -0.63 12.49 -9.31
N THR A 163 -1.45 13.14 -8.48
CA THR A 163 -2.55 14.01 -8.93
C THR A 163 -2.05 15.15 -9.82
N ALA A 164 -0.95 15.81 -9.42
CA ALA A 164 -0.38 16.92 -10.20
C ALA A 164 0.16 16.45 -11.56
N VAL A 165 0.87 15.31 -11.60
CA VAL A 165 1.38 14.71 -12.85
C VAL A 165 0.23 14.25 -13.75
N VAL A 166 -0.80 13.60 -13.19
CA VAL A 166 -1.95 13.17 -14.00
C VAL A 166 -2.63 14.37 -14.65
N LEU A 167 -2.93 15.42 -13.89
CA LEU A 167 -3.59 16.61 -14.42
C LEU A 167 -2.73 17.31 -15.48
N CYS A 168 -1.45 17.57 -15.19
CA CYS A 168 -0.63 18.41 -16.06
C CYS A 168 0.03 17.61 -17.20
N ASP A 169 0.62 16.45 -16.89
CA ASP A 169 1.47 15.72 -17.83
C ASP A 169 0.67 14.67 -18.63
N LEU A 170 -0.39 14.09 -18.05
CA LEU A 170 -1.21 13.07 -18.74
C LEU A 170 -2.50 13.62 -19.34
N GLN A 171 -3.15 14.58 -18.69
CA GLN A 171 -4.37 15.22 -19.20
C GLN A 171 -4.09 16.53 -19.94
N GLY A 172 -2.88 17.07 -19.82
CA GLY A 172 -2.46 18.28 -20.53
C GLY A 172 -3.04 19.58 -19.98
N LEU A 173 -3.53 19.59 -18.73
CA LEU A 173 -3.97 20.83 -18.09
C LEU A 173 -2.78 21.74 -17.82
N THR A 174 -3.00 23.04 -17.99
CA THR A 174 -2.06 24.06 -17.54
C THR A 174 -1.95 24.04 -16.00
N HIS A 175 -0.84 24.57 -15.46
CA HIS A 175 -0.67 24.71 -14.02
C HIS A 175 -1.79 25.56 -13.38
N GLU A 176 -2.34 26.53 -14.11
CA GLU A 176 -3.44 27.39 -13.67
C GLU A 176 -4.77 26.64 -13.60
N GLU A 177 -5.08 25.82 -14.61
CA GLU A 177 -6.27 24.96 -14.60
C GLU A 177 -6.20 23.90 -13.51
N ALA A 178 -5.04 23.25 -13.36
CA ALA A 178 -4.82 22.28 -12.28
C ALA A 178 -4.89 22.95 -10.88
N ALA A 179 -4.39 24.18 -10.75
CA ALA A 179 -4.47 24.98 -9.52
C ALA A 179 -5.92 25.33 -9.15
N ARG A 180 -6.70 25.82 -10.12
CA ARG A 180 -8.14 26.08 -9.95
C ARG A 180 -8.88 24.82 -9.53
N ARG A 181 -8.62 23.69 -10.21
CA ARG A 181 -9.28 22.41 -9.95
C ARG A 181 -8.94 21.81 -8.59
N LEU A 182 -7.74 22.07 -8.07
CA LEU A 182 -7.29 21.57 -6.77
C LEU A 182 -7.52 22.57 -5.61
N GLY A 183 -7.98 23.79 -5.90
CA GLY A 183 -8.09 24.86 -4.90
C GLY A 183 -6.75 25.23 -4.27
N ARG A 184 -5.66 25.24 -5.05
CA ARG A 184 -4.29 25.51 -4.55
C ARG A 184 -3.61 26.60 -5.36
N PRO A 185 -2.61 27.31 -4.79
CA PRO A 185 -1.83 28.29 -5.55
C PRO A 185 -1.07 27.64 -6.72
N VAL A 186 -0.94 28.37 -7.84
CA VAL A 186 -0.23 27.91 -9.06
C VAL A 186 1.21 27.49 -8.75
N GLY A 187 1.90 28.26 -7.91
CA GLY A 187 3.27 27.92 -7.45
C GLY A 187 3.36 26.60 -6.70
N THR A 188 2.30 26.22 -5.95
CA THR A 188 2.24 24.91 -5.29
C THR A 188 2.11 23.77 -6.30
N ILE A 189 1.31 23.95 -7.36
CA ILE A 189 1.15 22.95 -8.41
C ILE A 189 2.44 22.80 -9.21
N SER A 190 3.05 23.91 -9.63
CA SER A 190 4.36 23.92 -10.29
C SER A 190 5.41 23.19 -9.47
N ALA A 191 5.51 23.48 -8.17
CA ALA A 191 6.45 22.80 -7.28
C ALA A 191 6.14 21.30 -7.10
N ARG A 192 4.87 20.89 -7.14
CA ARG A 192 4.47 19.47 -7.08
C ARG A 192 4.81 18.74 -8.37
N VAL A 193 4.54 19.33 -9.53
CA VAL A 193 4.91 18.77 -10.84
C VAL A 193 6.42 18.63 -10.92
N SER A 194 7.18 19.68 -10.61
CA SER A 194 8.65 19.64 -10.62
C SER A 194 9.21 18.53 -9.70
N ARG A 195 8.72 18.44 -8.45
CA ARG A 195 9.14 17.38 -7.52
C ARG A 195 8.74 15.99 -7.99
N ALA A 196 7.56 15.85 -8.59
CA ALA A 196 7.11 14.58 -9.13
C ALA A 196 7.99 14.14 -10.31
N ARG A 197 8.29 15.04 -11.25
CA ARG A 197 9.18 14.77 -12.38
C ARG A 197 10.60 14.43 -11.93
N ALA A 198 11.15 15.14 -10.94
CA ALA A 198 12.46 14.82 -10.37
C ALA A 198 12.49 13.41 -9.76
N ARG A 199 11.44 13.03 -9.04
CA ARG A 199 11.30 11.67 -8.48
C ARG A 199 11.17 10.61 -9.56
N LEU A 200 10.35 10.85 -10.57
CA LEU A 200 10.18 9.93 -11.70
C LEU A 200 11.48 9.80 -12.49
N LYS A 201 12.17 10.90 -12.80
CA LYS A 201 13.50 10.90 -13.43
C LYS A 201 14.48 10.02 -12.65
N GLY A 202 14.62 10.25 -11.34
CA GLY A 202 15.52 9.46 -10.49
C GLY A 202 15.13 7.98 -10.41
N ARG A 203 13.85 7.64 -10.46
CA ARG A 203 13.39 6.23 -10.41
C ARG A 203 13.50 5.52 -11.76
N LEU A 204 13.23 6.22 -12.87
CA LEU A 204 13.30 5.67 -14.22
C LEU A 204 14.74 5.50 -14.69
N SER A 205 15.62 6.47 -14.42
CA SER A 205 17.05 6.32 -14.70
C SER A 205 17.66 5.13 -13.97
N ARG A 206 17.21 4.85 -12.74
CA ARG A 206 17.63 3.65 -11.97
C ARG A 206 17.14 2.33 -12.56
N ARG A 207 16.10 2.35 -13.38
CA ARG A 207 15.56 1.16 -14.09
C ARG A 207 16.14 1.00 -15.50
N GLY A 208 17.12 1.83 -15.89
CA GLY A 208 17.66 1.84 -17.25
C GLY A 208 16.70 2.40 -18.30
N VAL A 209 15.58 3.00 -17.87
CA VAL A 209 14.56 3.55 -18.76
C VAL A 209 15.03 4.91 -19.29
N PRO A 210 15.13 5.11 -20.61
CA PRO A 210 15.62 6.36 -21.17
C PRO A 210 14.65 7.52 -20.88
N LEU A 211 15.21 8.70 -20.62
CA LEU A 211 14.42 9.89 -20.27
C LEU A 211 13.53 10.40 -21.42
N SER A 212 13.72 9.89 -22.64
CA SER A 212 12.83 10.13 -23.79
C SER A 212 11.42 9.55 -23.59
N VAL A 213 11.27 8.53 -22.72
CA VAL A 213 9.96 7.99 -22.30
C VAL A 213 9.20 9.01 -21.45
N PHE A 214 9.93 9.97 -20.87
CA PHE A 214 9.39 11.06 -20.06
C PHE A 214 8.95 12.27 -20.88
N ILE A 215 9.04 12.23 -22.22
CA ILE A 215 8.51 13.33 -23.05
C ILE A 215 6.99 13.36 -22.84
N PRO A 216 6.42 14.43 -22.23
CA PRO A 216 4.99 14.58 -22.12
C PRO A 216 4.48 15.02 -23.48
N ALA A 217 4.49 14.12 -24.44
CA ALA A 217 3.51 14.10 -25.49
C ALA A 217 2.42 13.20 -24.89
N ALA A 218 1.28 13.68 -24.42
CA ALA A 218 0.26 14.25 -25.29
C ALA A 218 0.30 13.68 -26.73
N THR A 219 0.71 12.42 -26.93
CA THR A 219 0.14 11.62 -27.99
C THR A 219 -1.32 11.48 -27.58
N ARG A 220 -2.13 12.45 -28.00
CA ARG A 220 -3.57 12.42 -27.81
C ARG A 220 -4.04 11.17 -28.54
N VAL A 221 -4.16 10.08 -27.80
CA VAL A 221 -4.72 8.85 -28.32
C VAL A 221 -6.18 9.18 -28.58
N ALA A 222 -6.52 9.36 -29.85
CA ALA A 222 -7.92 9.54 -30.24
C ALA A 222 -8.67 8.26 -29.86
N VAL A 223 -9.73 8.42 -29.06
CA VAL A 223 -10.62 7.30 -28.74
C VAL A 223 -11.40 6.97 -30.01
N PRO A 224 -11.31 5.73 -30.55
CA PRO A 224 -12.12 5.35 -31.70
C PRO A 224 -13.61 5.53 -31.39
N ALA A 225 -14.37 6.15 -32.30
CA ALA A 225 -15.80 6.37 -32.11
C ALA A 225 -16.60 5.08 -31.76
N PRO A 226 -16.28 3.89 -32.33
CA PRO A 226 -16.93 2.65 -31.92
C PRO A 226 -16.69 2.28 -30.45
N LEU A 227 -15.46 2.49 -29.96
CA LEU A 227 -15.07 2.22 -28.57
C LEU A 227 -15.75 3.20 -27.60
N ALA A 228 -15.84 4.48 -27.97
CA ALA A 228 -16.57 5.46 -27.17
C ALA A 228 -18.06 5.08 -27.05
N ARG A 229 -18.71 4.75 -28.18
CA ARG A 229 -20.12 4.33 -28.22
C ARG A 229 -20.37 3.05 -27.41
N SER A 230 -19.52 2.03 -27.55
CA SER A 230 -19.68 0.79 -26.77
C SER A 230 -19.52 1.02 -25.28
N THR A 231 -18.57 1.88 -24.88
CA THR A 231 -18.33 2.23 -23.47
C THR A 231 -19.52 2.97 -22.86
N ILE A 232 -20.08 3.94 -23.59
CA ILE A 232 -21.29 4.66 -23.17
C ILE A 232 -22.44 3.65 -23.00
N LEU A 233 -22.66 2.77 -23.98
CA LEU A 233 -23.72 1.76 -23.91
C LEU A 233 -23.55 0.81 -22.71
N ILE A 234 -22.33 0.33 -22.46
CA ILE A 234 -22.03 -0.55 -21.32
C ILE A 234 -22.29 0.15 -19.98
N ALA A 235 -22.03 1.45 -19.91
CA ALA A 235 -22.24 2.26 -18.71
C ALA A 235 -23.72 2.58 -18.47
N THR A 236 -24.52 2.82 -19.52
CA THR A 236 -25.90 3.32 -19.40
C THR A 236 -26.97 2.25 -19.59
N ALA A 237 -26.75 1.24 -20.44
CA ALA A 237 -27.74 0.21 -20.77
C ALA A 237 -27.65 -1.07 -19.92
N GLY A 238 -26.63 -1.20 -19.06
CA GLY A 238 -26.54 -2.24 -18.03
C GLY A 238 -26.13 -3.65 -18.49
N THR A 239 -26.15 -3.94 -19.79
CA THR A 239 -25.62 -5.20 -20.34
C THR A 239 -24.09 -5.13 -20.49
N VAL A 240 -23.38 -5.95 -19.71
CA VAL A 240 -21.91 -5.92 -19.65
C VAL A 240 -21.32 -7.24 -20.13
N PRO A 241 -20.39 -7.24 -21.12
CA PRO A 241 -19.67 -8.44 -21.51
C PRO A 241 -18.90 -9.10 -20.34
N PRO A 242 -18.81 -10.44 -20.27
CA PRO A 242 -18.15 -11.13 -19.15
C PRO A 242 -16.68 -10.73 -18.93
N SER A 243 -15.93 -10.43 -19.99
CA SER A 243 -14.52 -9.99 -19.87
C SER A 243 -14.42 -8.68 -19.07
N ILE A 244 -15.25 -7.71 -19.40
CA ILE A 244 -15.31 -6.38 -18.77
C ILE A 244 -15.92 -6.47 -17.38
N ALA A 245 -16.92 -7.33 -17.18
CA ALA A 245 -17.49 -7.61 -15.86
C ALA A 245 -16.42 -8.18 -14.91
N ALA A 246 -15.61 -9.15 -15.36
CA ALA A 246 -14.56 -9.75 -14.56
C ALA A 246 -13.46 -8.74 -14.17
N VAL A 247 -13.02 -7.91 -15.12
CA VAL A 247 -12.02 -6.86 -14.85
C VAL A 247 -12.59 -5.79 -13.91
N SER A 248 -13.78 -5.26 -14.19
CA SER A 248 -14.42 -4.24 -13.35
C SER A 248 -14.67 -4.73 -11.92
N GLN A 249 -15.12 -5.97 -11.73
CA GLN A 249 -15.33 -6.56 -10.40
C GLN A 249 -14.00 -6.73 -9.66
N GLY A 250 -12.95 -7.22 -10.31
CA GLY A 250 -11.64 -7.34 -9.69
C GLY A 250 -11.06 -5.99 -9.24
N VAL A 251 -11.24 -4.95 -10.05
CA VAL A 251 -10.85 -3.57 -9.68
C VAL A 251 -11.65 -3.09 -8.46
N VAL A 252 -12.98 -3.25 -8.45
CA VAL A 252 -13.83 -2.83 -7.32
C VAL A 252 -13.44 -3.55 -6.03
N THR A 253 -13.21 -4.85 -6.08
CA THR A 253 -12.75 -5.66 -4.93
C THR A 253 -11.39 -5.20 -4.43
N SER A 254 -10.43 -4.92 -5.33
CA SER A 254 -9.12 -4.38 -4.93
C SER A 254 -9.23 -3.02 -4.22
N MET A 255 -10.16 -2.16 -4.66
CA MET A 255 -10.45 -0.87 -4.03
C MET A 255 -11.12 -1.04 -2.66
N LEU A 256 -12.02 -2.01 -2.51
CA LEU A 256 -12.69 -2.34 -1.25
C LEU A 256 -11.70 -2.90 -0.23
N LEU A 257 -10.79 -3.80 -0.62
CA LEU A 257 -9.73 -4.31 0.25
C LEU A 257 -8.78 -3.18 0.70
N THR A 258 -8.46 -2.25 -0.21
CA THR A 258 -7.66 -1.07 0.13
C THR A 258 -8.39 -0.17 1.13
N LYS A 259 -9.71 0.03 0.96
CA LYS A 259 -10.54 0.83 1.88
C LYS A 259 -10.81 0.13 3.22
N LEU A 260 -10.99 -1.19 3.23
CA LEU A 260 -11.25 -1.96 4.44
C LEU A 260 -10.00 -1.94 5.34
N LYS A 261 -8.80 -2.08 4.77
CA LYS A 261 -7.53 -1.87 5.47
C LYS A 261 -7.43 -0.49 6.13
N THR A 262 -7.98 0.55 5.49
CA THR A 262 -8.02 1.91 6.06
C THR A 262 -9.18 2.14 7.04
N ALA A 263 -10.28 1.37 6.97
CA ALA A 263 -11.47 1.54 7.81
C ALA A 263 -11.43 0.71 9.10
N THR A 264 -10.82 -0.48 9.09
CA THR A 264 -10.53 -1.23 10.33
C THR A 264 -9.62 -0.46 11.27
N LEU A 265 -8.76 0.40 10.75
CA LEU A 265 -7.94 1.34 11.52
C LEU A 265 -8.78 2.39 12.27
N ILE A 266 -9.97 2.74 11.77
CA ILE A 266 -10.86 3.76 12.35
C ILE A 266 -11.90 3.13 13.29
N LEU A 267 -12.50 1.98 12.93
CA LEU A 267 -13.52 1.31 13.77
C LEU A 267 -12.94 0.74 15.08
N PHE A 268 -11.66 0.35 15.10
CA PHE A 268 -10.98 -0.05 16.33
C PHE A 268 -10.86 1.11 17.33
N SER A 269 -10.84 2.37 16.85
CA SER A 269 -10.78 3.55 17.73
C SER A 269 -12.12 3.89 18.38
N THR A 270 -13.26 3.59 17.72
CA THR A 270 -14.61 3.91 18.23
C THR A 270 -15.23 2.81 19.08
N ALA A 271 -14.92 1.53 18.84
CA ALA A 271 -15.45 0.42 19.64
C ALA A 271 -14.95 0.43 21.10
N ILE A 272 -13.77 1.01 21.35
CA ILE A 272 -13.20 1.20 22.69
C ILE A 272 -14.00 2.25 23.50
N ALA A 273 -14.65 3.21 22.85
CA ALA A 273 -15.44 4.24 23.54
C ALA A 273 -16.82 3.76 24.00
N ALA A 274 -17.46 2.85 23.27
CA ALA A 274 -18.80 2.34 23.61
C ALA A 274 -18.77 1.13 24.57
N GLY A 275 -17.75 0.26 24.48
CA GLY A 275 -17.60 -0.89 25.37
C GLY A 275 -17.23 -0.53 26.82
N GLY A 276 -16.76 0.70 27.07
CA GLY A 276 -16.40 1.18 28.41
C GLY A 276 -17.59 1.55 29.31
N ALA A 277 -18.77 1.84 28.74
CA ALA A 277 -19.90 2.38 29.52
C ALA A 277 -20.81 1.30 30.14
N THR A 278 -20.91 0.10 29.57
CA THR A 278 -21.83 -0.95 30.04
C THR A 278 -21.17 -1.97 30.99
N LEU A 279 -19.83 -2.06 31.01
CA LEU A 279 -19.10 -3.03 31.84
C LEU A 279 -18.76 -2.51 33.26
N ALA A 280 -19.24 -1.32 33.65
CA ALA A 280 -18.94 -0.71 34.95
C ALA A 280 -19.99 -1.01 36.03
N ALA A 281 -21.15 -1.59 35.70
CA ALA A 281 -22.29 -1.62 36.63
C ALA A 281 -22.62 -2.98 37.29
N ARG A 282 -21.89 -4.08 37.01
CA ARG A 282 -22.21 -5.37 37.66
C ARG A 282 -20.97 -6.20 37.97
N ARG A 283 -20.40 -6.00 39.15
CA ARG A 283 -19.61 -7.03 39.84
C ARG A 283 -19.75 -6.87 41.35
N GLY A 284 -20.49 -7.80 41.95
CA GLY A 284 -20.56 -7.96 43.40
C GLY A 284 -21.73 -8.87 43.79
N GLU A 285 -21.51 -10.18 43.78
CA GLU A 285 -21.99 -11.13 44.81
C GLU A 285 -21.51 -12.57 44.50
N PRO A 286 -21.27 -13.41 45.54
CA PRO A 286 -20.70 -14.74 45.41
C PRO A 286 -21.77 -15.80 45.09
N ALA A 287 -21.37 -16.82 44.31
CA ALA A 287 -22.27 -17.88 43.86
C ALA A 287 -22.65 -18.88 44.98
N PRO A 288 -23.93 -19.31 45.09
CA PRO A 288 -24.35 -20.41 45.96
C PRO A 288 -24.20 -21.79 45.26
N PRO A 289 -24.25 -22.90 46.01
CA PRO A 289 -23.92 -24.23 45.49
C PRO A 289 -25.12 -24.86 44.78
N ILE A 290 -24.89 -25.51 43.64
CA ILE A 290 -25.93 -26.28 42.96
C ILE A 290 -25.67 -27.78 43.13
N ALA A 291 -26.71 -28.42 43.68
CA ALA A 291 -26.84 -29.84 43.91
C ALA A 291 -27.08 -30.62 42.61
N ASN A 292 -26.60 -31.87 42.64
CA ASN A 292 -26.90 -33.04 41.82
C ASN A 292 -28.00 -32.89 40.75
N GLN A 293 -27.58 -33.07 39.49
CA GLN A 293 -28.35 -33.88 38.55
C GLN A 293 -27.49 -35.03 38.05
N ARG A 294 -28.12 -36.19 38.05
CA ARG A 294 -27.56 -37.52 37.82
C ARG A 294 -27.87 -37.84 36.36
N GLU A 295 -26.84 -37.97 35.54
CA GLU A 295 -26.94 -38.55 34.20
C GLU A 295 -26.00 -39.76 34.14
N ALA A 296 -26.54 -40.91 33.73
CA ALA A 296 -25.87 -42.19 33.64
C ALA A 296 -25.14 -42.33 32.27
N PRO A 297 -24.20 -43.28 32.15
CA PRO A 297 -22.96 -43.09 31.38
C PRO A 297 -23.08 -43.59 29.93
N ASP A 298 -22.42 -42.92 28.99
CA ASP A 298 -21.85 -43.60 27.84
C ASP A 298 -20.64 -42.85 27.25
N ASP A 299 -19.66 -43.66 26.84
CA ASP A 299 -18.41 -43.36 26.14
C ASP A 299 -17.34 -42.48 26.81
N ALA A 300 -16.32 -43.19 27.31
CA ALA A 300 -15.04 -42.61 27.70
C ALA A 300 -14.41 -41.80 26.54
N PRO A 301 -13.94 -40.56 26.77
CA PRO A 301 -13.16 -39.86 25.75
C PRO A 301 -11.81 -40.55 25.62
N ALA A 302 -11.44 -40.85 24.37
CA ALA A 302 -10.09 -41.27 24.01
C ALA A 302 -9.05 -40.28 24.56
N PRO A 303 -7.81 -40.74 24.89
CA PRO A 303 -6.79 -39.86 25.45
C PRO A 303 -6.52 -38.69 24.50
N ALA A 304 -6.56 -37.47 25.04
CA ALA A 304 -6.19 -36.27 24.30
C ALA A 304 -4.78 -36.43 23.74
N GLU A 305 -4.64 -36.30 22.41
CA GLU A 305 -3.34 -36.22 21.76
C GLU A 305 -2.53 -35.06 22.38
N PRO A 306 -1.22 -35.24 22.64
CA PRO A 306 -0.38 -34.18 23.15
C PRO A 306 -0.39 -32.98 22.19
N PRO A 307 -0.28 -31.73 22.68
CA PRO A 307 -0.36 -30.55 21.83
C PRO A 307 0.70 -30.62 20.72
N GLU A 308 0.26 -30.59 19.46
CA GLU A 308 1.14 -30.53 18.29
C GLU A 308 2.14 -29.37 18.48
N VAL A 309 3.44 -29.68 18.42
CA VAL A 309 4.48 -28.65 18.40
C VAL A 309 4.29 -27.82 17.13
N PRO A 310 4.08 -26.49 17.21
CA PRO A 310 3.86 -25.66 16.03
C PRO A 310 4.99 -25.81 15.02
N ARG A 311 4.66 -25.97 13.75
CA ARG A 311 5.66 -26.02 12.67
C ARG A 311 6.43 -24.71 12.63
N GLU A 312 7.73 -24.75 12.32
CA GLU A 312 8.59 -23.56 12.27
C GLU A 312 8.02 -22.46 11.35
N THR A 313 7.41 -22.83 10.22
CA THR A 313 6.71 -21.91 9.31
C THR A 313 5.58 -21.13 9.97
N GLU A 314 4.84 -21.76 10.88
CA GLU A 314 3.79 -21.09 11.64
C GLU A 314 4.39 -20.07 12.62
N LEU A 315 5.48 -20.45 13.29
CA LEU A 315 6.21 -19.56 14.19
C LEU A 315 6.82 -18.36 13.45
N ILE A 316 7.37 -18.56 12.25
CA ILE A 316 7.86 -17.49 11.37
C ILE A 316 6.71 -16.52 11.05
N THR A 317 5.53 -17.04 10.70
CA THR A 317 4.34 -16.23 10.39
C THR A 317 3.86 -15.44 11.61
N ARG A 318 3.90 -16.04 12.81
CA ARG A 318 3.59 -15.35 14.08
C ARG A 318 4.61 -14.23 14.37
N SER A 319 5.91 -14.49 14.17
CA SER A 319 6.97 -13.49 14.35
C SER A 319 6.83 -12.32 13.37
N ALA A 320 6.54 -12.60 12.10
CA ALA A 320 6.25 -11.57 11.10
C ALA A 320 5.01 -10.75 11.47
N THR A 321 3.97 -11.39 12.01
CA THR A 321 2.77 -10.69 12.49
C THR A 321 3.10 -9.73 13.64
N ASN A 322 3.97 -10.14 14.57
CA ASN A 322 4.46 -9.28 15.64
C ASN A 322 5.24 -8.08 15.10
N LEU A 323 6.22 -8.30 14.22
CA LEU A 323 6.98 -7.24 13.57
C LEU A 323 6.10 -6.26 12.80
N ARG A 324 5.06 -6.74 12.12
CA ARG A 324 4.10 -5.87 11.40
C ARG A 324 3.33 -4.96 12.36
N LYS A 325 2.90 -5.48 13.52
CA LYS A 325 2.25 -4.67 14.57
C LYS A 325 3.22 -3.64 15.16
N ILE A 326 4.48 -4.00 15.36
CA ILE A 326 5.53 -3.08 15.81
C ILE A 326 5.72 -1.95 14.79
N ALA A 327 5.88 -2.28 13.51
CA ALA A 327 6.02 -1.27 12.45
C ALA A 327 4.79 -0.36 12.34
N GLN A 328 3.58 -0.90 12.47
CA GLN A 328 2.35 -0.10 12.55
C GLN A 328 2.37 0.87 13.74
N GLY A 329 2.80 0.41 14.92
CA GLY A 329 2.96 1.25 16.10
C GLY A 329 3.98 2.37 15.89
N ILE A 330 5.10 2.07 15.23
CA ILE A 330 6.12 3.07 14.88
C ILE A 330 5.55 4.11 13.89
N HIS A 331 4.79 3.69 12.88
CA HIS A 331 4.15 4.65 11.97
C HIS A 331 3.08 5.50 12.65
N ALA A 332 2.30 4.92 13.57
CA ALA A 332 1.35 5.70 14.37
C ALA A 332 2.07 6.68 15.31
N TYR A 333 3.23 6.30 15.88
CA TYR A 333 4.11 7.21 16.61
C TYR A 333 4.57 8.37 15.71
N VAL A 334 5.01 8.09 14.48
CA VAL A 334 5.40 9.12 13.49
C VAL A 334 4.25 10.09 13.20
N ASP A 335 3.05 9.58 13.03
CA ASP A 335 1.87 10.39 12.74
C ASP A 335 1.55 11.35 13.89
N ALA A 336 1.75 10.93 15.15
CA ALA A 336 1.51 11.75 16.33
C ALA A 336 2.68 12.71 16.64
N GLU A 337 3.91 12.19 16.68
CA GLU A 337 5.10 12.87 17.19
C GLU A 337 5.87 13.63 16.09
N LYS A 338 5.48 13.44 14.82
CA LYS A 338 6.15 14.04 13.66
C LYS A 338 7.66 13.74 13.62
N ARG A 339 8.01 12.52 14.00
CA ARG A 339 9.36 11.94 13.92
C ARG A 339 9.28 10.43 14.15
N PHE A 340 10.24 9.68 13.63
CA PHE A 340 10.43 8.30 14.09
C PHE A 340 10.87 8.28 15.55
N PRO A 341 10.58 7.19 16.28
CA PRO A 341 10.98 7.08 17.68
C PRO A 341 12.51 7.19 17.82
N PRO A 342 12.98 7.83 18.91
CA PRO A 342 14.39 7.79 19.27
C PRO A 342 14.78 6.36 19.69
N PRO A 343 16.08 6.00 19.67
CA PRO A 343 16.54 4.70 20.16
C PRO A 343 16.19 4.45 21.64
N ALA A 344 16.08 5.51 22.43
CA ALA A 344 15.70 5.46 23.85
C ALA A 344 14.89 6.70 24.25
N VAL A 345 14.08 6.56 25.29
CA VAL A 345 13.56 7.69 26.07
C VAL A 345 14.72 8.20 26.92
N LEU A 346 15.05 9.48 26.76
CA LEU A 346 16.19 10.10 27.44
C LEU A 346 15.72 10.86 28.68
N GLY A 347 16.54 10.81 29.73
CA GLY A 347 16.41 11.66 30.91
C GLY A 347 16.80 13.11 30.63
N ALA A 348 16.60 13.99 31.61
CA ALA A 348 16.94 15.40 31.50
C ALA A 348 18.46 15.65 31.26
N ASP A 349 19.30 14.73 31.71
CA ASP A 349 20.76 14.71 31.52
C ASP A 349 21.19 14.05 30.19
N GLY A 350 20.25 13.57 29.38
CA GLY A 350 20.51 12.84 28.15
C GLY A 350 20.82 11.35 28.33
N SER A 351 20.76 10.82 29.55
CA SER A 351 20.95 9.38 29.80
C SER A 351 19.80 8.55 29.21
N PRO A 352 20.06 7.38 28.61
CA PRO A 352 19.01 6.51 28.10
C PRO A 352 18.32 5.78 29.26
N LEU A 353 17.04 6.07 29.49
CA LEU A 353 16.28 5.53 30.61
C LEU A 353 15.45 4.31 30.21
N LEU A 354 14.70 4.39 29.11
CA LEU A 354 13.76 3.35 28.66
C LEU A 354 13.90 3.09 27.16
N SER A 355 13.61 1.87 26.74
CA SER A 355 13.62 1.46 25.33
C SER A 355 12.60 2.22 24.48
N TRP A 356 12.90 2.40 23.19
CA TRP A 356 11.92 2.80 22.17
C TRP A 356 10.65 1.92 22.17
N ARG A 357 10.77 0.64 22.59
CA ARG A 357 9.65 -0.29 22.74
C ARG A 357 8.62 0.20 23.76
N VAL A 358 9.07 0.89 24.81
CA VAL A 358 8.22 1.54 25.81
C VAL A 358 7.56 2.78 25.19
N ALA A 359 8.32 3.60 24.47
CA ALA A 359 7.81 4.82 23.82
C ALA A 359 6.66 4.55 22.84
N ILE A 360 6.65 3.38 22.17
CA ILE A 360 5.59 3.04 21.21
C ILE A 360 4.38 2.30 21.82
N LEU A 361 4.39 1.95 23.11
CA LEU A 361 3.29 1.22 23.77
C LEU A 361 1.90 1.84 23.52
N PRO A 362 1.70 3.18 23.62
CA PRO A 362 0.41 3.79 23.36
C PRO A 362 -0.13 3.52 21.95
N TYR A 363 0.77 3.29 20.99
CA TYR A 363 0.49 3.15 19.57
C TYR A 363 0.29 1.69 19.13
N ILE A 364 0.58 0.73 20.00
CA ILE A 364 0.34 -0.71 19.78
C ILE A 364 -0.79 -1.27 20.68
N GLY A 365 -1.60 -0.40 21.26
CA GLY A 365 -2.74 -0.77 22.11
C GLY A 365 -2.43 -0.92 23.60
N GLU A 366 -1.20 -0.63 24.03
CA GLU A 366 -0.72 -0.82 25.40
C GLU A 366 -0.68 0.49 26.21
N LYS A 367 -1.62 1.41 25.96
CA LYS A 367 -1.67 2.74 26.62
C LYS A 367 -1.78 2.65 28.15
N ALA A 368 -2.53 1.66 28.67
CA ALA A 368 -2.69 1.45 30.10
C ALA A 368 -1.41 0.92 30.77
N LEU A 369 -0.62 0.12 30.06
CA LEU A 369 0.70 -0.31 30.52
C LEU A 369 1.70 0.85 30.45
N HIS A 370 1.69 1.64 29.37
CA HIS A 370 2.55 2.82 29.25
C HIS A 370 2.35 3.81 30.40
N ALA A 371 1.09 4.08 30.78
CA ALA A 371 0.77 5.00 31.87
C ALA A 371 1.30 4.57 33.24
N GLN A 372 1.72 3.31 33.39
CA GLN A 372 2.34 2.82 34.62
C GLN A 372 3.84 3.13 34.67
N PHE A 373 4.50 3.45 33.56
CA PHE A 373 5.95 3.75 33.57
C PHE A 373 6.23 5.14 34.14
N ARG A 374 7.35 5.24 34.88
CA ARG A 374 7.99 6.52 35.20
C ARG A 374 9.03 6.83 34.14
N LEU A 375 8.75 7.81 33.29
CA LEU A 375 9.58 8.11 32.11
C LEU A 375 10.90 8.82 32.47
N ASP A 376 11.00 9.32 33.71
CA ASP A 376 12.17 9.94 34.33
C ASP A 376 13.00 8.96 35.18
N GLU A 377 12.63 7.68 35.20
CA GLU A 377 13.31 6.62 35.94
C GLU A 377 13.91 5.58 34.96
N PRO A 378 15.13 5.06 35.20
CA PRO A 378 15.71 3.98 34.40
C PRO A 378 14.83 2.72 34.36
N TRP A 379 14.99 1.92 33.32
CA TRP A 379 14.27 0.66 33.12
C TRP A 379 14.40 -0.36 34.26
N ASP A 380 15.54 -0.34 34.97
CA ASP A 380 15.87 -1.19 36.12
C ASP A 380 15.74 -0.49 37.47
N GLY A 381 15.18 0.73 37.47
CA GLY A 381 14.81 1.43 38.70
C GLY A 381 13.73 0.70 39.50
N PRO A 382 13.59 1.02 40.81
CA PRO A 382 12.70 0.31 41.73
C PRO A 382 11.24 0.17 41.23
N HIS A 383 10.72 1.19 40.54
CA HIS A 383 9.34 1.19 40.02
C HIS A 383 9.25 0.49 38.66
N ASN A 384 10.08 0.88 37.71
CA ASN A 384 9.99 0.38 36.32
C ASN A 384 10.38 -1.10 36.20
N LYS A 385 11.26 -1.60 37.08
CA LYS A 385 11.67 -3.01 37.09
C LYS A 385 10.49 -3.96 37.33
N ALA A 386 9.50 -3.57 38.13
CA ALA A 386 8.29 -4.37 38.38
C ALA A 386 7.40 -4.51 37.13
N LEU A 387 7.56 -3.65 36.13
CA LEU A 387 6.80 -3.70 34.87
C LEU A 387 7.44 -4.62 33.83
N LEU A 388 8.67 -5.11 34.07
CA LEU A 388 9.37 -6.00 33.14
C LEU A 388 8.58 -7.29 32.87
N GLU A 389 7.91 -7.81 33.90
CA GLU A 389 7.08 -9.02 33.82
C GLU A 389 5.80 -8.82 32.98
N LYS A 390 5.37 -7.57 32.76
CA LYS A 390 4.19 -7.22 31.96
C LYS A 390 4.52 -7.13 30.47
N LEU A 391 5.37 -8.02 29.97
CA LEU A 391 5.81 -8.07 28.56
C LEU A 391 4.60 -8.16 27.62
N PRO A 392 4.39 -7.16 26.74
CA PRO A 392 3.36 -7.24 25.70
C PRO A 392 3.55 -8.46 24.80
N LYS A 393 2.45 -9.15 24.45
CA LYS A 393 2.48 -10.35 23.59
C LYS A 393 3.19 -10.12 22.24
N VAL A 394 3.11 -8.91 21.73
CA VAL A 394 3.76 -8.51 20.46
C VAL A 394 5.29 -8.54 20.54
N TYR A 395 5.87 -8.36 21.72
CA TYR A 395 7.33 -8.46 21.92
C TYR A 395 7.79 -9.85 22.36
N ALA A 396 6.85 -10.74 22.69
CA ALA A 396 7.16 -12.07 23.19
C ALA A 396 7.84 -12.93 22.11
N PRO A 397 8.85 -13.73 22.48
CA PRO A 397 9.41 -14.77 21.62
C PRO A 397 8.35 -15.80 21.23
N VAL A 398 8.45 -16.32 20.00
CA VAL A 398 7.47 -17.25 19.41
C VAL A 398 7.90 -18.71 19.49
N ALA A 399 9.21 -18.98 19.52
CA ALA A 399 9.78 -20.33 19.65
C ALA A 399 10.26 -20.54 21.10
N SER A 400 9.37 -21.01 21.97
CA SER A 400 9.37 -20.83 23.43
C SER A 400 10.45 -21.57 24.26
N SER A 401 11.61 -21.95 23.72
CA SER A 401 12.56 -22.79 24.47
C SER A 401 13.73 -22.05 25.16
N SER A 402 13.88 -20.72 25.03
CA SER A 402 15.08 -20.04 25.58
C SER A 402 14.92 -18.61 26.10
N SER A 403 13.71 -18.08 26.28
CA SER A 403 13.57 -16.67 26.69
C SER A 403 13.45 -16.50 28.20
N LYS A 404 14.42 -15.79 28.78
CA LYS A 404 14.29 -15.18 30.11
C LYS A 404 12.98 -14.40 30.18
N ALA A 405 12.28 -14.47 31.32
CA ALA A 405 11.04 -13.72 31.54
C ALA A 405 11.26 -12.22 31.25
N GLY A 406 10.35 -11.60 30.50
CA GLY A 406 10.47 -10.19 30.12
C GLY A 406 11.51 -9.88 29.04
N ALA A 407 12.04 -10.88 28.32
CA ALA A 407 13.04 -10.67 27.28
C ALA A 407 12.45 -10.76 25.86
N THR A 408 13.04 -10.03 24.91
CA THR A 408 12.59 -9.98 23.51
C THR A 408 13.76 -10.16 22.54
N TYR A 409 13.47 -10.73 21.36
CA TYR A 409 14.40 -10.78 20.23
C TYR A 409 14.22 -9.61 19.25
N TYR A 410 13.14 -8.85 19.31
CA TYR A 410 12.88 -7.78 18.33
C TYR A 410 13.70 -6.54 18.69
N GLN A 411 14.79 -6.30 17.96
CA GLN A 411 15.75 -5.22 18.20
C GLN A 411 15.95 -4.36 16.96
N ALA A 412 16.32 -3.10 17.18
CA ALA A 412 16.63 -2.15 16.12
C ALA A 412 18.15 -2.02 15.94
N PHE A 413 18.60 -1.56 14.77
CA PHE A 413 20.00 -1.16 14.59
C PHE A 413 20.19 0.31 14.96
N HIS A 414 21.22 0.59 15.76
CA HIS A 414 21.65 1.94 16.10
C HIS A 414 23.13 2.14 15.74
N GLY A 415 23.50 3.35 15.36
CA GLY A 415 24.84 3.66 14.86
C GLY A 415 24.78 4.53 13.62
N LYS A 416 25.96 4.95 13.13
CA LYS A 416 26.06 5.87 11.99
C LYS A 416 25.39 5.27 10.75
N GLY A 417 24.45 6.00 10.15
CA GLY A 417 23.70 5.55 8.97
C GLY A 417 22.57 4.53 9.22
N ALA A 418 22.51 3.89 10.40
CA ALA A 418 21.43 2.98 10.75
C ALA A 418 20.10 3.73 10.99
N PHE A 419 18.99 3.00 11.03
CA PHE A 419 17.67 3.61 11.19
C PHE A 419 17.53 4.39 12.51
N PHE A 420 18.00 3.86 13.63
CA PHE A 420 17.92 4.52 14.94
C PHE A 420 19.22 5.28 15.29
N GLU A 421 19.78 6.02 14.33
CA GLU A 421 20.98 6.83 14.51
C GLU A 421 20.75 8.07 15.38
N ASN A 422 19.62 8.78 15.19
CA ASN A 422 19.39 10.07 15.82
C ASN A 422 18.85 9.89 17.26
N PRO A 423 19.53 10.41 18.30
CA PRO A 423 19.08 10.31 19.69
C PRO A 423 17.72 10.98 19.94
N LYS A 424 17.33 11.94 19.10
CA LYS A 424 16.02 12.60 19.14
C LYS A 424 15.00 11.96 18.19
N GLY A 425 15.32 10.84 17.57
CA GLY A 425 14.51 10.23 16.51
C GLY A 425 14.66 10.97 15.17
N LEU A 426 14.37 10.29 14.07
CA LEU A 426 14.48 10.88 12.73
C LEU A 426 13.30 11.84 12.49
N PRO A 427 13.53 13.16 12.33
CA PRO A 427 12.46 14.12 12.09
C PRO A 427 11.85 13.94 10.69
N LEU A 428 10.62 14.43 10.49
CA LEU A 428 10.07 14.53 9.13
C LEU A 428 10.91 15.50 8.29
N GLY A 429 11.01 15.24 6.99
CA GLY A 429 11.56 16.20 6.04
C GLY A 429 10.74 17.49 5.96
N PRO A 430 11.23 18.52 5.22
CA PRO A 430 10.59 19.83 5.10
C PRO A 430 9.12 19.80 4.66
N ASP A 431 8.69 18.74 3.96
CA ASP A 431 7.32 18.54 3.49
C ASP A 431 6.44 17.69 4.44
N GLN A 432 6.87 17.50 5.70
CA GLN A 432 6.31 16.54 6.67
C GLN A 432 6.28 15.10 6.14
N ASN A 433 7.22 14.74 5.27
CA ASN A 433 7.38 13.35 4.81
C ASN A 433 8.38 12.63 5.72
N PRO A 434 7.96 11.58 6.47
CA PRO A 434 8.88 10.85 7.34
C PRO A 434 9.99 10.16 6.56
N TYR A 435 9.73 9.81 5.31
CA TYR A 435 10.61 8.94 4.54
C TYR A 435 11.67 9.69 3.73
N ASP A 436 11.71 11.04 3.77
CA ASP A 436 12.74 11.81 3.04
C ASP A 436 14.16 11.53 3.57
N ALA A 437 14.27 11.13 4.84
CA ALA A 437 15.54 10.77 5.48
C ALA A 437 16.02 9.34 5.13
N ILE A 438 15.26 8.59 4.32
CA ILE A 438 15.55 7.21 3.92
C ILE A 438 15.72 7.19 2.38
N SER A 439 16.87 7.69 1.92
CA SER A 439 17.13 7.89 0.49
C SER A 439 17.23 6.57 -0.30
N ASP A 440 17.62 5.50 0.38
CA ASP A 440 17.81 4.17 -0.23
C ASP A 440 16.48 3.45 -0.47
N GLY A 441 15.40 4.02 0.07
CA GLY A 441 14.03 3.57 -0.11
C GLY A 441 13.51 2.77 1.08
N THR A 442 12.25 3.01 1.42
CA THR A 442 11.61 2.41 2.60
C THR A 442 11.49 0.89 2.53
N VAL A 443 11.46 0.33 1.32
CA VAL A 443 11.39 -1.11 1.09
C VAL A 443 12.75 -1.78 1.34
N ASN A 444 13.85 -1.02 1.25
CA ASN A 444 15.21 -1.54 1.30
C ASN A 444 15.84 -1.43 2.69
N THR A 445 15.38 -0.46 3.49
CA THR A 445 15.95 -0.18 4.82
C THR A 445 15.21 -0.93 5.93
N LEU A 446 15.96 -1.67 6.74
CA LEU A 446 15.49 -2.38 7.92
C LEU A 446 15.18 -1.40 9.07
N MET A 447 14.06 -1.64 9.76
CA MET A 447 13.70 -0.92 10.97
C MET A 447 13.94 -1.77 12.23
N VAL A 448 13.36 -2.97 12.26
CA VAL A 448 13.41 -3.87 13.41
C VAL A 448 13.65 -5.29 12.89
N VAL A 449 14.53 -6.02 13.58
CA VAL A 449 14.92 -7.38 13.23
C VAL A 449 14.83 -8.30 14.45
N GLU A 450 14.76 -9.59 14.19
CA GLU A 450 15.00 -10.61 15.19
C GLU A 450 16.52 -10.79 15.40
N ALA A 451 17.00 -10.36 16.56
CA ALA A 451 18.37 -10.51 17.01
C ALA A 451 18.72 -11.97 17.35
N GLY A 452 20.02 -12.24 17.49
CA GLY A 452 20.54 -13.54 17.90
C GLY A 452 20.54 -13.79 19.41
N THR A 453 20.32 -12.76 20.21
CA THR A 453 20.21 -12.81 21.68
C THR A 453 19.04 -11.96 22.14
N THR A 454 18.55 -12.22 23.37
CA THR A 454 17.46 -11.44 23.95
C THR A 454 17.95 -10.32 24.85
N VAL A 455 17.18 -9.24 24.90
CA VAL A 455 17.34 -8.13 25.86
C VAL A 455 16.05 -7.96 26.67
N PRO A 456 16.11 -7.46 27.92
CA PRO A 456 14.89 -7.04 28.63
C PRO A 456 14.13 -6.01 27.80
N TRP A 457 12.83 -6.19 27.58
CA TRP A 457 12.09 -5.38 26.59
C TRP A 457 12.00 -3.88 26.95
N THR A 458 12.16 -3.54 28.23
CA THR A 458 12.17 -2.15 28.72
C THR A 458 13.55 -1.49 28.66
N LYS A 459 14.63 -2.28 28.54
CA LYS A 459 16.01 -1.79 28.54
C LYS A 459 16.33 -1.08 27.22
N PRO A 460 16.92 0.13 27.22
CA PRO A 460 17.36 0.83 26.02
C PRO A 460 18.66 0.23 25.45
N GLU A 461 18.60 -1.06 25.11
CA GLU A 461 19.66 -1.83 24.49
C GLU A 461 19.15 -2.48 23.21
N ASP A 462 19.96 -2.40 22.18
CA ASP A 462 19.64 -2.77 20.80
C ASP A 462 20.95 -3.12 20.04
N LEU A 463 20.84 -3.38 18.75
CA LEU A 463 21.95 -3.86 17.93
C LEU A 463 22.87 -2.71 17.51
N LYS A 464 24.08 -2.67 18.06
CA LYS A 464 25.11 -1.73 17.62
C LYS A 464 25.54 -2.07 16.19
N TYR A 465 25.49 -1.05 15.33
CA TYR A 465 25.99 -1.09 13.96
C TYR A 465 27.19 -0.14 13.81
N THR A 466 28.29 -0.67 13.27
CA THR A 466 29.47 0.11 12.90
C THR A 466 29.78 -0.20 11.42
N PRO A 467 29.76 0.80 10.52
CA PRO A 467 30.11 0.58 9.12
C PRO A 467 31.46 -0.11 8.96
N GLY A 468 31.50 -1.19 8.17
CA GLY A 468 32.71 -1.97 7.91
C GLY A 468 33.10 -3.01 8.98
N GLU A 469 32.40 -3.05 10.12
CA GLU A 469 32.52 -4.15 11.09
C GLU A 469 31.49 -5.25 10.78
N PRO A 470 31.73 -6.51 11.18
CA PRO A 470 30.74 -7.57 11.03
C PRO A 470 29.42 -7.21 11.72
N ALA A 471 28.30 -7.48 11.04
CA ALA A 471 26.99 -7.28 11.62
C ALA A 471 26.83 -8.09 12.94
N PRO A 472 26.11 -7.54 13.94
CA PRO A 472 25.85 -8.25 15.19
C PRO A 472 25.03 -9.52 14.93
N LYS A 473 25.03 -10.45 15.89
CA LYS A 473 24.37 -11.75 15.75
C LYS A 473 22.86 -11.59 15.52
N LEU A 474 22.33 -12.22 14.47
CA LEU A 474 20.90 -12.24 14.10
C LEU A 474 20.34 -13.67 14.09
N GLY A 475 19.02 -13.80 14.24
CA GLY A 475 18.29 -15.06 14.16
C GLY A 475 18.52 -15.99 15.34
N GLY A 476 17.83 -15.72 16.44
CA GLY A 476 17.88 -16.50 17.68
C GLY A 476 16.71 -17.46 17.87
N GLN A 477 15.64 -17.33 17.08
CA GLN A 477 14.43 -18.16 17.20
C GLN A 477 14.33 -19.24 16.13
N PHE A 478 14.97 -19.03 14.97
CA PHE A 478 14.86 -19.91 13.80
C PHE A 478 16.23 -20.42 13.35
N LYS A 479 16.23 -21.62 12.79
CA LYS A 479 17.48 -22.29 12.39
C LYS A 479 18.12 -21.58 11.19
N ASP A 480 17.32 -21.34 10.15
CA ASP A 480 17.81 -21.01 8.80
C ASP A 480 17.80 -19.51 8.48
N GLY A 481 17.41 -18.67 9.44
CA GLY A 481 17.31 -17.24 9.19
C GLY A 481 16.70 -16.48 10.35
N PHE A 482 16.19 -15.29 10.03
CA PHE A 482 15.56 -14.40 10.98
C PHE A 482 14.45 -13.61 10.31
N THR A 483 13.48 -13.19 11.13
CA THR A 483 12.43 -12.30 10.67
C THR A 483 12.84 -10.83 10.81
N ALA A 484 12.44 -10.01 9.84
CA ALA A 484 12.78 -8.60 9.79
C ALA A 484 11.63 -7.77 9.21
N VAL A 485 11.59 -6.47 9.53
CA VAL A 485 10.64 -5.52 8.93
C VAL A 485 11.36 -4.32 8.35
N THR A 486 10.98 -3.94 7.15
CA THR A 486 11.49 -2.78 6.41
C THR A 486 10.68 -1.53 6.75
N ALA A 487 11.19 -0.36 6.38
CA ALA A 487 10.61 0.93 6.74
C ALA A 487 9.24 1.27 6.13
N ASP A 488 8.77 0.47 5.17
CA ASP A 488 7.40 0.50 4.66
C ASP A 488 6.45 -0.48 5.38
N GLY A 489 6.96 -1.22 6.37
CA GLY A 489 6.21 -2.22 7.12
C GLY A 489 6.14 -3.60 6.47
N ALA A 490 6.86 -3.85 5.37
CA ALA A 490 6.94 -5.17 4.76
C ALA A 490 7.82 -6.10 5.62
N THR A 491 7.36 -7.32 5.83
CA THR A 491 8.04 -8.33 6.65
C THR A 491 8.74 -9.33 5.77
N ARG A 492 9.98 -9.67 6.12
CA ARG A 492 10.83 -10.58 5.36
C ARG A 492 11.39 -11.69 6.24
N PHE A 493 11.58 -12.86 5.65
CA PHE A 493 12.44 -13.90 6.21
C PHE A 493 13.80 -13.82 5.52
N VAL A 494 14.81 -13.41 6.28
CA VAL A 494 16.18 -13.23 5.79
C VAL A 494 16.97 -14.49 6.12
N LYS A 495 17.52 -15.14 5.09
CA LYS A 495 18.32 -16.36 5.26
C LYS A 495 19.61 -16.03 6.00
N ARG A 496 20.06 -16.94 6.87
CA ARG A 496 21.33 -16.79 7.61
C ARG A 496 22.54 -16.66 6.68
N SER A 497 22.44 -17.21 5.46
CA SER A 497 23.45 -17.16 4.40
C SER A 497 23.41 -15.89 3.55
N ILE A 498 22.65 -14.85 3.93
CA ILE A 498 22.62 -13.58 3.20
C ILE A 498 24.04 -13.02 3.03
N ASP A 499 24.32 -12.42 1.87
CA ASP A 499 25.58 -11.72 1.64
C ASP A 499 25.74 -10.59 2.67
N PRO A 500 26.84 -10.54 3.43
CA PRO A 500 27.09 -9.50 4.42
C PRO A 500 26.99 -8.08 3.86
N LYS A 501 27.36 -7.84 2.61
CA LYS A 501 27.26 -6.52 1.96
C LYS A 501 25.80 -6.13 1.72
N ILE A 502 24.97 -7.09 1.37
CA ILE A 502 23.53 -6.87 1.18
C ILE A 502 22.90 -6.59 2.54
N LEU A 503 23.25 -7.35 3.57
CA LEU A 503 22.78 -7.07 4.93
C LEU A 503 23.21 -5.68 5.42
N ASP A 504 24.45 -5.27 5.14
CA ASP A 504 24.99 -3.94 5.47
C ASP A 504 24.17 -2.82 4.81
N ALA A 505 23.94 -2.95 3.50
CA ALA A 505 23.11 -2.03 2.72
C ALA A 505 21.64 -2.00 3.18
N MET A 506 21.12 -3.11 3.71
CA MET A 506 19.79 -3.18 4.29
C MET A 506 19.70 -2.47 5.65
N ILE A 507 20.80 -2.34 6.39
CA ILE A 507 20.83 -1.67 7.71
C ILE A 507 20.89 -0.15 7.56
N THR A 508 21.58 0.36 6.53
CA THR A 508 21.74 1.79 6.29
C THR A 508 20.51 2.40 5.61
N ARG A 509 20.22 3.67 5.94
CA ARG A 509 19.08 4.41 5.37
C ARG A 509 19.44 5.27 4.15
N ASN A 510 20.74 5.53 3.98
CA ASN A 510 21.30 6.48 3.03
C ASN A 510 22.74 6.15 2.59
N GLY A 511 23.10 4.87 2.54
CA GLY A 511 24.38 4.40 2.02
C GLY A 511 24.45 4.47 0.48
N GLY A 512 23.30 4.43 -0.21
CA GLY A 512 23.20 4.61 -1.66
C GLY A 512 23.49 3.35 -2.48
N GLU A 513 23.64 2.20 -1.83
CA GLU A 513 23.82 0.91 -2.48
C GLU A 513 22.54 0.44 -3.19
N ILE A 514 22.71 -0.33 -4.26
CA ILE A 514 21.59 -0.93 -5.00
C ILE A 514 21.40 -2.35 -4.50
N ILE A 515 20.19 -2.67 -4.04
CA ILE A 515 19.82 -3.99 -3.56
C ILE A 515 18.71 -4.53 -4.45
N ASP A 516 18.87 -5.74 -4.99
CA ASP A 516 17.74 -6.43 -5.62
C ASP A 516 16.82 -6.95 -4.51
N SER A 517 15.53 -6.64 -4.64
CA SER A 517 14.48 -7.15 -3.76
C SER A 517 14.45 -8.69 -3.61
N ALA A 518 14.97 -9.44 -4.59
CA ALA A 518 15.10 -10.88 -4.53
C ALA A 518 16.17 -11.35 -3.53
N GLU A 519 17.19 -10.52 -3.28
CA GLU A 519 18.34 -10.83 -2.42
C GLU A 519 18.08 -10.48 -0.95
N MET A 520 17.07 -9.67 -0.68
CA MET A 520 16.66 -9.21 0.65
C MET A 520 15.94 -10.27 1.51
N GLY A 521 15.78 -11.48 1.00
CA GLY A 521 14.97 -12.52 1.63
C GLY A 521 13.50 -12.49 1.22
N GLU A 522 12.81 -13.57 1.56
CA GLU A 522 11.47 -13.91 1.09
C GLU A 522 10.41 -13.08 1.83
N GLY A 523 9.46 -12.52 1.08
CA GLY A 523 8.35 -11.76 1.67
C GLY A 523 7.39 -12.68 2.43
N ILE A 524 7.07 -12.33 3.67
CA ILE A 524 6.14 -13.11 4.51
C ILE A 524 4.75 -12.50 4.38
N THR A 525 3.88 -13.13 3.59
CA THR A 525 2.46 -12.78 3.51
C THR A 525 1.72 -13.26 4.77
N PRO A 526 0.76 -12.48 5.31
CA PRO A 526 -0.10 -12.92 6.41
C PRO A 526 -0.92 -14.15 6.05
#